data_AF-A0A950SYY0-F1
#
_entry.id   AF-A0A950SYY0-F1
#
_cell.length_a   1.000
_cell.length_b   1.000
_cell.length_c   1.000
_cell.angle_alpha   90.00
_cell.angle_beta   90.00
_cell.angle_gamma   90.00
#
_symmetry.space_group_name_H-M   'P 1'
#
loop_
_entity.id
_entity.type
_entity.pdbx_description
1 polymer ?
#
loop_
_entity_poly.entity_id
_entity_poly.type
_entity_poly.pdbx_seq_one_letter_code
_entity_poly.pdbx_strand_id
1 'polypeptide(L)'
;MIAAAPEACAAGDDRQTGGEQCAANPPGFGHPSTNATPVILQLAQPSVEPVAATDGLIHLAYVVQATNTGMERADIVSVVPVDPLADFSPTGHNFITDPQGHDVAGKVQLFARSSLDTEPEDGVQPATQSPPGFTARVPAGSAGLMYFDVTYTDPALIPRLLAHAITLALPNGGAPSTGLTNPVPVGCKALAVLSPPLVGHGWVAANGCCSIAAYHRTAVAPANGTLLTPEQFAIDFVQLGKNGTCCDGPSTVLTNWLGYNAPVLAAAHGVVTEVVDGLPDQPVEGMPNEPIADQPGNHVVEDISGRRFVTYAHLKPGSIPKWVSVGARLRPGQRIGNLGNSGNSTVPHLHFQVQDSPSPLDSAGLPFVFAAQVLEGSVAEGFTTAFSMGAPVSVDRTQTGARRNQMPARNGVFSYNPSQ
;
A
#
# COMPACT_ATOMS: atom_id res chain seq x y z
N MET A 1 -46.77 5.10 -7.25
CA MET A 1 -46.50 3.83 -6.54
C MET A 1 -45.20 3.28 -7.09
N ILE A 2 -44.10 3.56 -6.40
CA ILE A 2 -42.75 3.17 -6.77
C ILE A 2 -42.24 2.34 -5.59
N ALA A 3 -41.85 1.10 -5.86
CA ALA A 3 -41.41 0.14 -4.87
C ALA A 3 -40.07 0.56 -4.26
N ALA A 4 -39.96 0.42 -2.94
CA ALA A 4 -38.78 0.72 -2.14
C ALA A 4 -37.62 -0.26 -2.46
N ALA A 5 -36.40 0.27 -2.47
CA ALA A 5 -35.17 -0.50 -2.46
C ALA A 5 -35.04 -1.28 -1.13
N PRO A 6 -34.40 -2.47 -1.12
CA PRO A 6 -34.22 -3.23 0.11
C PRO A 6 -33.21 -2.53 1.03
N GLU A 7 -33.55 -2.47 2.32
CA GLU A 7 -32.78 -1.85 3.39
C GLU A 7 -31.39 -2.48 3.53
N ALA A 8 -30.35 -1.63 3.45
CA ALA A 8 -29.02 -1.96 3.93
C ALA A 8 -29.07 -2.22 5.45
N CYS A 9 -28.31 -3.23 5.90
CA CYS A 9 -28.20 -3.67 7.29
C CYS A 9 -28.25 -2.51 8.29
N ALA A 10 -29.32 -2.49 9.09
CA ALA A 10 -29.46 -1.59 10.21
C ALA A 10 -28.29 -1.78 11.19
N ALA A 11 -27.70 -0.65 11.58
CA ALA A 11 -26.72 -0.56 12.65
C ALA A 11 -27.39 -0.99 13.97
N GLY A 12 -27.15 -2.23 14.36
CA GLY A 12 -27.32 -2.70 15.73
C GLY A 12 -26.16 -2.19 16.58
N ASP A 13 -26.49 -1.70 17.77
CA ASP A 13 -25.60 -1.14 18.77
C ASP A 13 -24.68 -2.23 19.36
N ASP A 14 -23.59 -2.55 18.67
CA ASP A 14 -22.52 -3.42 19.16
C ASP A 14 -21.14 -2.77 18.91
N ARG A 15 -20.83 -1.74 19.70
CA ARG A 15 -19.52 -1.07 19.70
C ARG A 15 -18.40 -1.89 20.38
N GLN A 16 -18.51 -3.21 20.47
CA GLN A 16 -17.51 -4.03 21.19
C GLN A 16 -17.05 -5.34 20.52
N THR A 17 -17.52 -5.75 19.34
CA THR A 17 -17.13 -7.04 18.74
C THR A 17 -16.70 -6.94 17.28
N GLY A 18 -15.82 -5.99 16.95
CA GLY A 18 -15.18 -5.92 15.62
C GLY A 18 -14.23 -7.07 15.29
N GLY A 19 -14.11 -8.10 16.14
CA GLY A 19 -13.22 -9.25 15.97
C GLY A 19 -13.93 -10.60 15.73
N GLU A 20 -15.24 -10.71 15.93
CA GLU A 20 -15.92 -12.01 15.90
C GLU A 20 -16.38 -12.46 14.50
N GLN A 21 -16.51 -11.55 13.53
CA GLN A 21 -17.00 -11.91 12.19
C GLN A 21 -16.01 -12.75 11.36
N CYS A 22 -14.72 -12.76 11.70
CA CYS A 22 -13.67 -13.46 10.95
C CYS A 22 -13.30 -14.83 11.55
N ALA A 23 -13.70 -15.09 12.79
CA ALA A 23 -13.38 -16.34 13.49
C ALA A 23 -14.40 -17.46 13.24
N ALA A 24 -15.55 -17.13 12.65
CA ALA A 24 -16.60 -18.09 12.34
C ALA A 24 -16.59 -18.46 10.84
N ASN A 25 -16.58 -19.76 10.53
CA ASN A 25 -16.85 -20.23 9.17
C ASN A 25 -18.24 -19.73 8.76
N PRO A 26 -18.38 -18.91 7.69
CA PRO A 26 -19.68 -18.42 7.28
C PRO A 26 -20.59 -19.57 6.83
N PRO A 27 -21.92 -19.41 6.90
CA PRO A 27 -22.84 -20.37 6.28
C PRO A 27 -22.48 -20.58 4.80
N GLY A 28 -22.34 -21.83 4.38
CA GLY A 28 -21.90 -22.17 3.02
C GLY A 28 -20.39 -22.23 2.81
N PHE A 29 -19.57 -22.12 3.86
CA PHE A 29 -18.12 -22.36 3.78
C PHE A 29 -17.83 -23.76 3.21
N GLY A 30 -17.36 -23.80 1.96
CA GLY A 30 -16.82 -25.01 1.33
C GLY A 30 -15.31 -25.06 1.53
N HIS A 31 -14.81 -26.02 2.31
CA HIS A 31 -13.39 -26.34 2.26
C HIS A 31 -13.10 -26.96 0.88
N PRO A 32 -12.06 -26.52 0.15
CA PRO A 32 -11.72 -27.15 -1.12
C PRO A 32 -11.44 -28.64 -0.89
N SER A 33 -11.79 -29.49 -1.86
CA SER A 33 -11.35 -30.89 -1.83
C SER A 33 -9.83 -30.95 -1.72
N THR A 34 -9.30 -31.86 -0.91
CA THR A 34 -7.86 -32.00 -0.73
C THR A 34 -7.17 -32.15 -2.09
N ASN A 35 -6.32 -31.18 -2.43
CA ASN A 35 -5.43 -31.22 -3.58
C ASN A 35 -3.98 -31.05 -3.08
N ALA A 36 -3.07 -31.75 -3.73
CA ALA A 36 -1.65 -31.68 -3.41
C ALA A 36 -0.95 -30.89 -4.52
N THR A 37 -0.65 -29.62 -4.27
CA THR A 37 0.23 -28.82 -5.14
C THR A 37 1.59 -28.63 -4.46
N PRO A 38 2.70 -28.69 -5.21
CA PRO A 38 4.02 -28.45 -4.65
C PRO A 38 4.25 -26.97 -4.30
N VAL A 39 3.46 -26.05 -4.87
CA VAL A 39 3.49 -24.63 -4.51
C VAL A 39 2.35 -24.33 -3.54
N ILE A 40 2.70 -23.76 -2.38
CA ILE A 40 1.77 -23.20 -1.41
C ILE A 40 1.78 -21.69 -1.49
N LEU A 41 0.63 -21.07 -1.21
CA LEU A 41 0.43 -19.64 -1.16
C LEU A 41 -0.04 -19.27 0.26
N GLN A 42 0.74 -18.45 0.95
CA GLN A 42 0.44 -17.97 2.30
C GLN A 42 0.31 -16.45 2.28
N LEU A 43 -0.82 -15.92 2.74
CA LEU A 43 -1.01 -14.47 2.87
C LEU A 43 0.01 -13.90 3.88
N ALA A 44 0.65 -12.78 3.53
CA ALA A 44 1.56 -12.07 4.44
C ALA A 44 0.80 -11.23 5.50
N GLN A 45 -0.52 -11.09 5.33
CA GLN A 45 -1.40 -10.26 6.15
C GLN A 45 -2.60 -11.10 6.66
N PRO A 46 -3.21 -10.77 7.80
CA PRO A 46 -4.25 -11.60 8.40
C PRO A 46 -5.62 -11.55 7.70
N SER A 47 -5.88 -10.51 6.91
CA SER A 47 -7.13 -10.32 6.16
C SER A 47 -6.91 -9.44 4.92
N VAL A 48 -7.87 -9.46 4.00
CA VAL A 48 -7.89 -8.58 2.82
C VAL A 48 -9.06 -7.62 2.96
N GLU A 49 -8.79 -6.32 2.99
CA GLU A 49 -9.85 -5.32 3.15
C GLU A 49 -10.11 -4.61 1.82
N PRO A 50 -11.36 -4.60 1.31
CA PRO A 50 -11.71 -3.87 0.10
C PRO A 50 -11.71 -2.37 0.38
N VAL A 51 -11.07 -1.60 -0.50
CA VAL A 51 -11.02 -0.14 -0.39
C VAL A 51 -11.44 0.53 -1.70
N ALA A 52 -12.52 1.31 -1.65
CA ALA A 52 -12.93 2.15 -2.77
C ALA A 52 -11.92 3.30 -2.93
N ALA A 53 -11.42 3.48 -4.14
CA ALA A 53 -10.43 4.51 -4.45
C ALA A 53 -11.01 5.58 -5.38
N THR A 54 -10.29 6.70 -5.53
CA THR A 54 -10.77 7.85 -6.31
C THR A 54 -10.72 7.66 -7.83
N ASP A 55 -10.11 6.57 -8.30
CA ASP A 55 -10.08 6.13 -9.70
C ASP A 55 -11.36 5.38 -10.15
N GLY A 56 -12.29 5.16 -9.21
CA GLY A 56 -13.57 4.51 -9.48
C GLY A 56 -13.56 2.99 -9.31
N LEU A 57 -12.45 2.42 -8.83
CA LEU A 57 -12.33 0.99 -8.53
C LEU A 57 -12.39 0.74 -7.02
N ILE A 58 -12.66 -0.52 -6.67
CA ILE A 58 -12.53 -1.06 -5.32
C ILE A 58 -11.38 -2.06 -5.35
N HIS A 59 -10.34 -1.79 -4.59
CA HIS A 59 -9.10 -2.55 -4.58
C HIS A 59 -9.06 -3.52 -3.42
N LEU A 60 -8.65 -4.76 -3.71
CA LEU A 60 -8.21 -5.75 -2.73
C LEU A 60 -6.72 -5.95 -2.97
N ALA A 61 -5.90 -5.10 -2.37
CA ALA A 61 -4.45 -5.18 -2.46
C ALA A 61 -3.88 -6.05 -1.33
N TYR A 62 -3.13 -7.09 -1.69
CA TYR A 62 -2.50 -7.99 -0.71
C TYR A 62 -1.21 -8.60 -1.24
N VAL A 63 -0.43 -9.17 -0.33
CA VAL A 63 0.83 -9.87 -0.62
C VAL A 63 0.75 -11.31 -0.16
N VAL A 64 1.32 -12.20 -0.97
CA VAL A 64 1.37 -13.63 -0.75
C VAL A 64 2.81 -14.11 -0.80
N GLN A 65 3.24 -14.86 0.21
CA GLN A 65 4.43 -15.68 0.10
C GLN A 65 4.10 -16.95 -0.68
N ALA A 66 4.75 -17.15 -1.82
CA ALA A 66 4.72 -18.38 -2.58
C ALA A 66 5.94 -19.24 -2.21
N THR A 67 5.72 -20.50 -1.82
CA THR A 67 6.80 -21.45 -1.49
C THR A 67 6.62 -22.72 -2.29
N ASN A 68 7.65 -23.14 -3.02
CA ASN A 68 7.69 -24.47 -3.64
C ASN A 68 8.31 -25.47 -2.67
N THR A 69 7.48 -26.33 -2.08
CA THR A 69 7.89 -27.41 -1.17
C THR A 69 8.25 -28.71 -1.90
N GLY A 70 8.15 -28.72 -3.23
CA GLY A 70 8.50 -29.85 -4.07
C GLY A 70 10.01 -30.00 -4.27
N MET A 71 10.41 -31.22 -4.68
CA MET A 71 11.80 -31.54 -5.03
C MET A 71 12.21 -31.08 -6.44
N GLU A 72 11.24 -30.65 -7.26
CA GLU A 72 11.47 -30.14 -8.61
C GLU A 72 10.96 -28.69 -8.73
N ARG A 73 11.41 -27.98 -9.78
CA ARG A 73 10.83 -26.66 -10.10
C ARG A 73 9.34 -26.81 -10.44
N ALA A 74 8.57 -25.75 -10.20
CA ALA A 74 7.21 -25.62 -10.69
C ALA A 74 7.11 -24.37 -11.59
N ASP A 75 6.52 -24.51 -12.76
CA ASP A 75 6.24 -23.40 -13.67
C ASP A 75 4.76 -23.00 -13.50
N ILE A 76 4.51 -21.78 -13.01
CA ILE A 76 3.16 -21.23 -12.82
C ILE A 76 2.57 -20.88 -14.19
N VAL A 77 1.46 -21.53 -14.53
CA VAL A 77 0.71 -21.25 -15.76
C VAL A 77 -0.32 -20.16 -15.53
N SER A 78 -1.01 -20.19 -14.39
CA SER A 78 -1.97 -19.16 -13.98
C SER A 78 -2.19 -19.15 -12.47
N VAL A 79 -2.56 -17.97 -11.96
CA VAL A 79 -3.11 -17.80 -10.62
C VAL A 79 -4.36 -16.94 -10.73
N VAL A 80 -5.51 -17.49 -10.38
CA VAL A 80 -6.82 -16.84 -10.55
C VAL A 80 -7.47 -16.65 -9.19
N PRO A 81 -7.83 -15.42 -8.78
CA PRO A 81 -8.67 -15.22 -7.60
C PRO A 81 -10.04 -15.85 -7.82
N VAL A 82 -10.53 -16.61 -6.84
CA VAL A 82 -11.80 -17.33 -6.90
C VAL A 82 -12.63 -17.10 -5.64
N ASP A 83 -13.95 -17.16 -5.76
CA ASP A 83 -14.89 -17.04 -4.63
C ASP A 83 -15.31 -18.43 -4.11
N PRO A 84 -14.86 -18.84 -2.90
CA PRO A 84 -15.24 -20.11 -2.29
C PRO A 84 -16.74 -20.28 -2.02
N LEU A 85 -17.51 -19.19 -1.92
CA LEU A 85 -18.97 -19.22 -1.73
C LEU A 85 -19.74 -19.31 -3.05
N ALA A 86 -19.06 -19.16 -4.19
CA ALA A 86 -19.61 -19.30 -5.53
C ALA A 86 -18.92 -20.47 -6.27
N ASP A 87 -18.79 -21.61 -5.59
CA ASP A 87 -18.17 -22.84 -6.12
C ASP A 87 -16.76 -22.63 -6.70
N PHE A 88 -15.96 -21.76 -6.09
CA PHE A 88 -14.62 -21.38 -6.56
C PHE A 88 -14.61 -20.82 -7.99
N SER A 89 -15.67 -20.12 -8.39
CA SER A 89 -15.72 -19.40 -9.66
C SER A 89 -14.72 -18.22 -9.67
N PRO A 90 -14.10 -17.88 -10.82
CA PRO A 90 -13.24 -16.70 -10.94
C PRO A 90 -13.94 -15.42 -10.50
N THR A 91 -13.23 -14.56 -9.79
CA THR A 91 -13.78 -13.30 -9.25
C THR A 91 -12.79 -12.14 -9.36
N GLY A 92 -13.34 -10.94 -9.60
CA GLY A 92 -12.59 -9.70 -9.75
C GLY A 92 -11.61 -9.70 -10.93
N HIS A 93 -10.89 -8.61 -11.07
CA HIS A 93 -9.82 -8.47 -12.06
C HIS A 93 -8.49 -8.20 -11.36
N ASN A 94 -7.58 -9.18 -11.38
CA ASN A 94 -6.24 -9.01 -10.82
C ASN A 94 -5.32 -8.33 -11.84
N PHE A 95 -4.82 -7.14 -11.52
CA PHE A 95 -3.91 -6.40 -12.39
C PHE A 95 -2.80 -5.75 -11.60
N ILE A 96 -1.56 -6.11 -11.91
CA ILE A 96 -0.39 -5.52 -11.26
C ILE A 96 0.80 -5.50 -12.22
N THR A 97 1.52 -4.38 -12.26
CA THR A 97 2.70 -4.20 -13.13
C THR A 97 3.97 -3.95 -12.33
N ASP A 98 5.12 -4.18 -12.96
CA ASP A 98 6.40 -3.63 -12.48
C ASP A 98 6.52 -2.12 -12.84
N PRO A 99 7.58 -1.41 -12.38
CA PRO A 99 7.82 -0.02 -12.76
C PRO A 99 8.02 0.24 -14.26
N GLN A 100 8.29 -0.79 -15.05
CA GLN A 100 8.44 -0.70 -16.50
C GLN A 100 7.10 -0.91 -17.23
N GLY A 101 6.02 -1.20 -16.49
CA GLY A 101 4.68 -1.43 -17.02
C GLY A 101 4.45 -2.85 -17.53
N HIS A 102 5.34 -3.81 -17.24
CA HIS A 102 5.09 -5.20 -17.57
C HIS A 102 4.11 -5.81 -16.59
N ASP A 103 3.15 -6.59 -17.08
CA ASP A 103 2.24 -7.36 -16.24
C ASP A 103 3.01 -8.43 -15.43
N VAL A 104 2.87 -8.38 -14.11
CA VAL A 104 3.47 -9.31 -13.16
C VAL A 104 2.45 -10.10 -12.35
N ALA A 105 1.16 -10.02 -12.71
CA ALA A 105 0.13 -10.83 -12.11
C ALA A 105 0.45 -12.34 -12.24
N GLY A 106 0.32 -13.07 -11.13
CA GLY A 106 0.64 -14.50 -11.08
C GLY A 106 2.13 -14.85 -11.12
N LYS A 107 3.03 -13.85 -11.08
CA LYS A 107 4.49 -14.08 -11.03
C LYS A 107 5.03 -13.87 -9.62
N VAL A 108 6.11 -14.57 -9.32
CA VAL A 108 6.80 -14.54 -8.03
C VAL A 108 8.09 -13.74 -8.15
N GLN A 109 8.31 -12.81 -7.22
CA GLN A 109 9.59 -12.20 -6.94
C GLN A 109 10.32 -13.06 -5.90
N LEU A 110 11.27 -13.89 -6.34
CA LEU A 110 11.99 -14.81 -5.46
C LEU A 110 12.78 -14.06 -4.38
N PHE A 111 12.97 -14.65 -3.18
CA PHE A 111 13.84 -14.03 -2.17
C PHE A 111 15.32 -14.08 -2.57
N ALA A 112 15.75 -15.19 -3.18
CA ALA A 112 17.09 -15.39 -3.69
C ALA A 112 17.06 -15.37 -5.23
N ARG A 113 18.14 -14.89 -5.85
CA ARG A 113 18.38 -15.15 -7.29
C ARG A 113 18.53 -16.65 -7.49
N SER A 114 17.97 -17.18 -8.57
CA SER A 114 18.21 -18.58 -8.92
C SER A 114 19.71 -18.74 -9.21
N SER A 115 20.35 -19.81 -8.74
CA SER A 115 21.76 -20.12 -9.04
C SER A 115 22.03 -20.41 -10.53
N LEU A 116 21.01 -20.28 -11.39
CA LEU A 116 21.16 -20.30 -12.85
C LEU A 116 21.52 -18.92 -13.41
N ASP A 117 21.37 -17.86 -12.61
CA ASP A 117 21.68 -16.48 -12.98
C ASP A 117 22.99 -16.06 -12.30
N THR A 118 24.10 -16.51 -12.88
CA THR A 118 25.50 -16.12 -12.59
C THR A 118 26.02 -16.43 -11.18
N GLU A 119 26.82 -17.50 -11.07
CA GLU A 119 27.91 -17.54 -10.09
C GLU A 119 28.80 -16.31 -10.32
N PRO A 120 29.11 -15.49 -9.30
CA PRO A 120 30.14 -14.47 -9.44
C PRO A 120 31.49 -15.16 -9.65
N GLU A 121 32.23 -14.78 -10.70
CA GLU A 121 33.67 -15.03 -10.72
C GLU A 121 34.28 -14.37 -9.47
N ASP A 122 35.16 -15.11 -8.79
CA ASP A 122 35.82 -14.71 -7.55
C ASP A 122 36.30 -13.24 -7.59
N GLY A 123 35.83 -12.42 -6.63
CA GLY A 123 36.47 -11.14 -6.29
C GLY A 123 35.72 -9.85 -6.63
N VAL A 124 34.48 -9.88 -7.11
CA VAL A 124 33.68 -8.66 -7.29
C VAL A 124 32.86 -8.39 -6.02
N GLN A 125 33.07 -7.24 -5.37
CA GLN A 125 32.19 -6.78 -4.29
C GLN A 125 30.74 -6.79 -4.77
N PRO A 126 29.76 -7.22 -3.96
CA PRO A 126 28.38 -7.20 -4.38
C PRO A 126 27.99 -5.76 -4.73
N ALA A 127 27.82 -5.48 -6.02
CA ALA A 127 27.11 -4.31 -6.49
C ALA A 127 25.78 -4.26 -5.75
N THR A 128 25.30 -3.06 -5.39
CA THR A 128 23.98 -2.83 -4.79
C THR A 128 22.94 -3.66 -5.53
N GLN A 129 22.56 -4.82 -4.96
CA GLN A 129 21.90 -5.86 -5.74
C GLN A 129 20.45 -5.45 -5.95
N SER A 130 20.08 -5.11 -7.19
CA SER A 130 18.66 -4.96 -7.54
C SER A 130 17.91 -6.26 -7.18
N PRO A 131 16.68 -6.15 -6.63
CA PRO A 131 15.84 -7.31 -6.36
C PRO A 131 15.73 -8.21 -7.60
N PRO A 132 15.60 -9.54 -7.44
CA PRO A 132 15.34 -10.40 -8.59
C PRO A 132 14.04 -9.98 -9.29
N GLY A 133 14.00 -10.18 -10.60
CA GLY A 133 12.81 -9.93 -11.40
C GLY A 133 11.66 -10.89 -11.07
N PHE A 134 10.48 -10.57 -11.60
CA PHE A 134 9.31 -11.42 -11.49
C PHE A 134 9.39 -12.62 -12.43
N THR A 135 9.14 -13.82 -11.92
CA THR A 135 9.21 -15.06 -12.68
C THR A 135 7.98 -15.95 -12.44
N ALA A 136 7.56 -16.69 -13.47
CA ALA A 136 6.58 -17.76 -13.33
C ALA A 136 7.24 -19.07 -12.86
N ARG A 137 8.56 -19.18 -12.91
CA ARG A 137 9.30 -20.38 -12.51
C ARG A 137 9.72 -20.29 -11.06
N VAL A 138 9.24 -21.22 -10.25
CA VAL A 138 9.59 -21.34 -8.83
C VAL A 138 10.50 -22.56 -8.63
N PRO A 139 11.82 -22.39 -8.45
CA PRO A 139 12.75 -23.48 -8.19
C PRO A 139 12.33 -24.37 -7.00
N ALA A 140 12.82 -25.62 -6.98
CA ALA A 140 12.63 -26.53 -5.86
C ALA A 140 13.11 -25.91 -4.54
N GLY A 141 12.32 -26.03 -3.47
CA GLY A 141 12.66 -25.51 -2.14
C GLY A 141 12.76 -23.99 -2.04
N SER A 142 12.42 -23.24 -3.10
CA SER A 142 12.51 -21.78 -3.11
C SER A 142 11.21 -21.11 -2.68
N ALA A 143 11.33 -19.85 -2.26
CA ALA A 143 10.19 -19.01 -1.92
C ALA A 143 10.38 -17.59 -2.43
N GLY A 144 9.27 -16.86 -2.52
CA GLY A 144 9.25 -15.46 -2.90
C GLY A 144 7.90 -14.82 -2.64
N LEU A 145 7.75 -13.60 -3.11
CA LEU A 145 6.55 -12.78 -2.94
C LEU A 145 5.77 -12.67 -4.24
N MET A 146 4.45 -12.79 -4.15
CA MET A 146 3.51 -12.48 -5.22
C MET A 146 2.60 -11.36 -4.73
N TYR A 147 2.36 -10.38 -5.59
CA TYR A 147 1.55 -9.21 -5.29
C TYR A 147 0.23 -9.30 -6.04
N PHE A 148 -0.84 -8.86 -5.39
CA PHE A 148 -2.19 -8.86 -5.95
C PHE A 148 -2.83 -7.49 -5.79
N ASP A 149 -3.56 -7.07 -6.81
CA ASP A 149 -4.55 -6.00 -6.75
C ASP A 149 -5.80 -6.48 -7.49
N VAL A 150 -6.70 -7.10 -6.74
CA VAL A 150 -7.96 -7.64 -7.30
C VAL A 150 -9.01 -6.54 -7.23
N THR A 151 -9.49 -6.12 -8.39
CA THR A 151 -10.34 -4.94 -8.52
C THR A 151 -11.79 -5.28 -8.86
N TYR A 152 -12.70 -4.43 -8.39
CA TYR A 152 -14.13 -4.50 -8.63
C TYR A 152 -14.69 -3.11 -8.96
N THR A 153 -15.71 -3.04 -9.79
CA THR A 153 -16.47 -1.80 -10.08
C THR A 153 -17.80 -1.74 -9.31
N ASP A 154 -18.29 -2.90 -8.85
CA ASP A 154 -19.53 -3.04 -8.09
C ASP A 154 -19.22 -3.70 -6.73
N PRO A 155 -19.49 -3.02 -5.59
CA PRO A 155 -19.34 -3.60 -4.27
C PRO A 155 -20.09 -4.91 -4.06
N ALA A 156 -21.21 -5.13 -4.76
CA ALA A 156 -22.01 -6.34 -4.63
C ALA A 156 -21.32 -7.60 -5.19
N LEU A 157 -20.27 -7.42 -6.00
CA LEU A 157 -19.47 -8.50 -6.57
C LEU A 157 -18.27 -8.88 -5.70
N ILE A 158 -18.00 -8.15 -4.63
CA ILE A 158 -16.87 -8.44 -3.75
C ILE A 158 -17.21 -9.69 -2.92
N PRO A 159 -16.41 -10.76 -3.02
CA PRO A 159 -16.70 -11.98 -2.30
C PRO A 159 -16.39 -11.80 -0.81
N ARG A 160 -17.07 -12.56 0.05
CA ARG A 160 -16.80 -12.55 1.50
C ARG A 160 -15.58 -13.39 1.88
N LEU A 161 -15.20 -14.32 1.01
CA LEU A 161 -14.03 -15.16 1.11
C LEU A 161 -13.25 -15.07 -0.19
N LEU A 162 -11.94 -15.19 -0.12
CA LEU A 162 -11.08 -15.23 -1.30
C LEU A 162 -10.19 -16.47 -1.22
N ALA A 163 -10.08 -17.18 -2.33
CA ALA A 163 -9.04 -18.19 -2.52
C ALA A 163 -8.40 -17.99 -3.90
N HIS A 164 -7.46 -18.86 -4.23
CA HIS A 164 -6.73 -18.82 -5.49
C HIS A 164 -6.75 -20.18 -6.15
N ALA A 165 -7.11 -20.23 -7.42
CA ALA A 165 -6.84 -21.36 -8.29
C ALA A 165 -5.45 -21.20 -8.92
N ILE A 166 -4.52 -22.08 -8.58
CA ILE A 166 -3.14 -22.08 -9.09
C ILE A 166 -2.94 -23.24 -10.05
N THR A 167 -2.61 -22.94 -11.30
CA THR A 167 -2.30 -23.95 -12.32
C THR A 167 -0.80 -24.05 -12.51
N LEU A 168 -0.26 -25.25 -12.36
CA LEU A 168 1.17 -25.53 -12.40
C LEU A 168 1.51 -26.54 -13.50
N ALA A 169 2.58 -26.27 -14.24
CA ALA A 169 3.26 -27.24 -15.10
C ALA A 169 4.53 -27.75 -14.39
N LEU A 170 4.73 -29.06 -14.42
CA LEU A 170 5.91 -29.71 -13.83
C LEU A 170 6.85 -30.23 -14.94
N PRO A 171 8.16 -30.37 -14.66
CA PRO A 171 9.15 -30.80 -15.64
C PRO A 171 8.93 -32.20 -16.21
N ASN A 172 8.16 -33.03 -15.52
CA ASN A 172 7.85 -34.42 -15.90
C ASN A 172 7.02 -34.57 -17.19
N GLY A 173 6.60 -33.46 -17.82
CA GLY A 173 5.85 -33.46 -19.07
C GLY A 173 4.36 -33.81 -18.93
N GLY A 174 3.85 -33.91 -17.70
CA GLY A 174 2.42 -34.06 -17.45
C GLY A 174 1.61 -32.82 -17.86
N ALA A 175 0.31 -33.02 -18.08
CA ALA A 175 -0.60 -31.88 -18.27
C ALA A 175 -0.58 -30.96 -17.03
N PRO A 176 -0.71 -29.63 -17.21
CA PRO A 176 -0.81 -28.72 -16.08
C PRO A 176 -1.97 -29.11 -15.15
N SER A 177 -1.76 -28.95 -13.85
CA SER A 177 -2.75 -29.29 -12.82
C SER A 177 -3.11 -28.07 -12.00
N THR A 178 -4.39 -27.94 -11.64
CA THR A 178 -4.90 -26.82 -10.87
C THR A 178 -5.18 -27.24 -9.42
N GLY A 179 -4.63 -26.48 -8.47
CA GLY A 179 -4.98 -26.56 -7.05
C GLY A 179 -5.71 -25.30 -6.58
N LEU A 180 -6.30 -25.40 -5.39
CA LEU A 180 -7.05 -24.34 -4.72
C LEU A 180 -6.40 -24.07 -3.36
N THR A 181 -6.24 -22.80 -3.02
CA THR A 181 -5.79 -22.39 -1.69
C THR A 181 -6.93 -22.41 -0.67
N ASN A 182 -6.58 -22.39 0.61
CA ASN A 182 -7.57 -22.24 1.67
C ASN A 182 -8.18 -20.83 1.62
N PRO A 183 -9.50 -20.69 1.87
CA PRO A 183 -10.17 -19.40 1.93
C PRO A 183 -9.57 -18.45 2.97
N VAL A 184 -9.44 -17.18 2.60
CA VAL A 184 -9.16 -16.05 3.50
C VAL A 184 -10.35 -15.10 3.55
N PRO A 185 -10.64 -14.47 4.70
CA PRO A 185 -11.76 -13.56 4.80
C PRO A 185 -11.48 -12.21 4.13
N VAL A 186 -12.53 -11.61 3.56
CA VAL A 186 -12.51 -10.31 2.90
C VAL A 186 -13.47 -9.34 3.60
N GLY A 187 -13.04 -8.10 3.84
CA GLY A 187 -13.92 -7.04 4.39
C GLY A 187 -14.25 -7.23 5.86
N CYS A 188 -13.30 -7.77 6.61
CA CYS A 188 -13.41 -8.12 8.01
C CYS A 188 -13.31 -6.92 8.94
N LYS A 189 -12.65 -5.85 8.50
CA LYS A 189 -12.37 -4.67 9.33
C LYS A 189 -12.93 -3.43 8.65
N ALA A 190 -13.66 -2.63 9.43
CA ALA A 190 -14.02 -1.29 8.99
C ALA A 190 -12.75 -0.50 8.66
N LEU A 191 -12.78 0.29 7.59
CA LEU A 191 -11.65 1.15 7.24
C LEU A 191 -11.59 2.36 8.16
N ALA A 192 -10.39 2.89 8.39
CA ALA A 192 -10.24 4.20 9.03
C ALA A 192 -10.78 5.28 8.09
N VAL A 193 -11.70 6.11 8.59
CA VAL A 193 -12.21 7.28 7.88
C VAL A 193 -11.53 8.52 8.46
N LEU A 194 -10.66 9.14 7.66
CA LEU A 194 -9.73 10.16 8.11
C LEU A 194 -10.02 11.52 7.49
N SER A 195 -9.53 12.59 8.12
CA SER A 195 -9.42 13.91 7.49
C SER A 195 -8.09 14.01 6.73
N PRO A 196 -8.02 14.71 5.59
CA PRO A 196 -6.74 14.92 4.90
C PRO A 196 -5.71 15.62 5.79
N PRO A 197 -4.44 15.17 5.82
CA PRO A 197 -3.40 15.73 6.68
C PRO A 197 -2.73 17.00 6.12
N LEU A 198 -3.21 17.49 4.98
CA LEU A 198 -2.63 18.60 4.22
C LEU A 198 -3.73 19.58 3.81
N VAL A 199 -3.33 20.77 3.35
CA VAL A 199 -4.24 21.85 2.93
C VAL A 199 -3.82 22.46 1.60
N GLY A 200 -4.78 23.01 0.86
CA GLY A 200 -4.55 23.66 -0.42
C GLY A 200 -4.65 22.70 -1.61
N HIS A 201 -4.03 23.09 -2.72
CA HIS A 201 -4.16 22.46 -4.03
C HIS A 201 -2.91 21.70 -4.46
N GLY A 202 -3.06 20.85 -5.48
CA GLY A 202 -1.94 20.23 -6.19
C GLY A 202 -1.25 19.09 -5.42
N TRP A 203 -1.89 18.47 -4.43
CA TRP A 203 -1.27 17.36 -3.71
C TRP A 203 -1.39 16.08 -4.52
N VAL A 204 -0.26 15.58 -5.04
CA VAL A 204 -0.23 14.32 -5.78
C VAL A 204 -0.03 13.17 -4.80
N ALA A 205 -0.87 12.14 -4.88
CA ALA A 205 -0.64 10.87 -4.20
C ALA A 205 0.43 10.06 -4.95
N ALA A 206 1.70 10.36 -4.73
CA ALA A 206 2.82 9.61 -5.29
C ALA A 206 3.08 8.34 -4.49
N ASN A 207 3.66 7.32 -5.14
CA ASN A 207 4.03 6.02 -4.54
C ASN A 207 2.91 5.27 -3.80
N GLY A 208 1.66 5.77 -3.87
CA GLY A 208 0.50 5.16 -3.25
C GLY A 208 0.10 3.83 -3.89
N CYS A 209 -0.88 3.17 -3.29
CA CYS A 209 -1.49 1.95 -3.79
C CYS A 209 -2.25 2.20 -5.12
N CYS A 210 -2.36 1.23 -6.06
CA CYS A 210 -2.24 -0.21 -5.80
C CYS A 210 -1.60 -1.08 -6.89
N SER A 211 -1.75 -0.71 -8.16
CA SER A 211 -1.52 -1.58 -9.32
C SER A 211 -0.06 -1.72 -9.75
N ILE A 212 0.90 -1.18 -8.99
CA ILE A 212 2.33 -1.28 -9.26
C ILE A 212 3.03 -2.02 -8.13
N ALA A 213 3.76 -3.09 -8.43
CA ALA A 213 4.61 -3.81 -7.49
C ALA A 213 5.95 -3.08 -7.35
N ALA A 214 5.93 -1.92 -6.67
CA ALA A 214 7.10 -1.12 -6.41
C ALA A 214 6.91 -0.21 -5.20
N TYR A 215 8.00 0.44 -4.77
CA TYR A 215 8.00 1.40 -3.66
C TYR A 215 7.39 0.74 -2.41
N HIS A 216 6.38 1.39 -1.83
CA HIS A 216 5.57 0.93 -0.71
C HIS A 216 4.94 -0.45 -0.88
N ARG A 217 4.50 -0.82 -2.09
CA ARG A 217 3.86 -2.13 -2.33
C ARG A 217 4.82 -3.30 -2.16
N THR A 218 6.12 -3.05 -2.37
CA THR A 218 7.21 -4.04 -2.26
C THR A 218 8.02 -3.91 -0.96
N ALA A 219 7.64 -2.99 -0.06
CA ALA A 219 8.28 -2.80 1.24
C ALA A 219 7.92 -3.93 2.21
N VAL A 220 8.24 -5.17 1.84
CA VAL A 220 8.03 -6.36 2.65
C VAL A 220 9.30 -6.63 3.43
N ALA A 221 9.22 -6.55 4.75
CA ALA A 221 10.38 -6.66 5.63
C ALA A 221 10.25 -7.90 6.53
N PRO A 222 11.33 -8.69 6.69
CA PRO A 222 11.40 -9.67 7.74
C PRO A 222 11.67 -8.95 9.07
N ALA A 223 10.67 -8.92 9.95
CA ALA A 223 10.80 -8.35 11.29
C ALA A 223 10.26 -9.32 12.33
N ASN A 224 11.01 -9.47 13.43
CA ASN A 224 10.62 -10.30 14.57
C ASN A 224 10.18 -11.74 14.21
N GLY A 225 10.79 -12.33 13.17
CA GLY A 225 10.51 -13.70 12.71
C GLY A 225 9.30 -13.84 11.77
N THR A 226 8.72 -12.73 11.32
CA THR A 226 7.57 -12.71 10.39
C THR A 226 7.83 -11.80 9.19
N LEU A 227 7.10 -12.01 8.09
CA LEU A 227 7.08 -11.07 6.98
C LEU A 227 5.97 -10.04 7.23
N LEU A 228 6.34 -8.77 7.25
CA LEU A 228 5.44 -7.64 7.46
C LEU A 228 5.34 -6.75 6.22
N THR A 229 4.24 -6.03 6.09
CA THR A 229 3.92 -5.16 4.94
C THR A 229 3.67 -3.70 5.39
N PRO A 230 4.60 -3.05 6.12
CA PRO A 230 4.38 -1.78 6.84
C PRO A 230 3.78 -0.67 5.98
N GLU A 231 4.32 -0.47 4.78
CA GLU A 231 3.99 0.68 3.94
C GLU A 231 2.91 0.35 2.89
N GLN A 232 2.27 -0.82 2.94
CA GLN A 232 1.46 -1.35 1.84
C GLN A 232 0.41 -0.38 1.24
N PHE A 233 -0.15 0.48 2.07
CA PHE A 233 -1.12 1.52 1.70
C PHE A 233 -0.63 2.94 2.00
N ALA A 234 0.65 3.12 2.30
CA ALA A 234 1.27 4.42 2.51
C ALA A 234 1.24 5.27 1.24
N ILE A 235 1.16 6.58 1.41
CA ILE A 235 1.15 7.55 0.32
C ILE A 235 2.22 8.60 0.58
N ASP A 236 3.02 8.90 -0.45
CA ASP A 236 3.91 10.06 -0.48
C ASP A 236 3.18 11.22 -1.12
N PHE A 237 2.75 12.19 -0.32
CA PHE A 237 2.16 13.40 -0.85
C PHE A 237 3.24 14.41 -1.24
N VAL A 238 3.33 14.68 -2.55
CA VAL A 238 4.17 15.75 -3.12
C VAL A 238 3.28 16.88 -3.64
N GLN A 239 3.76 18.12 -3.61
CA GLN A 239 2.99 19.26 -4.11
C GLN A 239 3.38 19.66 -5.53
N LEU A 240 2.37 19.76 -6.38
CA LEU A 240 2.43 20.23 -7.75
C LEU A 240 2.01 21.71 -7.82
N GLY A 241 2.89 22.54 -8.35
CA GLY A 241 2.60 23.95 -8.59
C GLY A 241 1.62 24.19 -9.74
N LYS A 242 1.14 25.43 -9.86
CA LYS A 242 0.22 25.83 -10.94
C LYS A 242 0.78 25.60 -12.34
N ASN A 243 2.11 25.60 -12.47
CA ASN A 243 2.82 25.37 -13.74
C ASN A 243 3.19 23.89 -13.96
N GLY A 244 2.72 23.00 -13.10
CA GLY A 244 3.05 21.57 -13.17
C GLY A 244 4.44 21.21 -12.63
N THR A 245 5.13 22.11 -11.94
CA THR A 245 6.49 21.88 -11.40
C THR A 245 6.48 21.52 -9.91
N CYS A 246 7.52 20.85 -9.43
CA CYS A 246 7.69 20.53 -8.01
C CYS A 246 8.18 21.72 -7.17
N CYS A 247 8.81 22.70 -7.84
CA CYS A 247 9.57 23.75 -7.19
C CYS A 247 9.46 25.10 -7.91
N ASP A 248 9.75 26.17 -7.16
CA ASP A 248 10.00 27.52 -7.66
C ASP A 248 11.50 27.82 -7.56
N GLY A 249 12.21 27.64 -8.69
CA GLY A 249 13.68 27.67 -8.75
C GLY A 249 14.31 26.28 -8.90
N PRO A 250 15.64 26.14 -8.74
CA PRO A 250 16.34 24.85 -8.88
C PRO A 250 15.82 23.77 -7.92
N SER A 251 15.53 22.57 -8.43
CA SER A 251 15.01 21.45 -7.62
C SER A 251 16.03 20.84 -6.67
N THR A 252 17.32 21.11 -6.84
CA THR A 252 18.37 20.68 -5.90
C THR A 252 18.39 21.49 -4.60
N VAL A 253 17.62 22.59 -4.52
CA VAL A 253 17.52 23.43 -3.33
C VAL A 253 16.25 23.09 -2.58
N LEU A 254 16.40 22.55 -1.37
CA LEU A 254 15.31 22.07 -0.51
C LEU A 254 14.15 23.07 -0.36
N THR A 255 14.48 24.35 -0.10
CA THR A 255 13.47 25.40 0.15
C THR A 255 12.71 25.86 -1.10
N ASN A 256 13.12 25.41 -2.29
CA ASN A 256 12.40 25.72 -3.52
C ASN A 256 11.23 24.76 -3.76
N TRP A 257 11.21 23.60 -3.10
CA TRP A 257 10.12 22.63 -3.22
C TRP A 257 8.84 23.19 -2.61
N LEU A 258 7.75 23.16 -3.39
CA LEU A 258 6.50 23.81 -3.02
C LEU A 258 5.89 23.21 -1.75
N GLY A 259 5.99 21.89 -1.59
CA GLY A 259 5.49 21.19 -0.41
C GLY A 259 6.35 21.41 0.84
N TYR A 260 7.63 21.80 0.70
CA TYR A 260 8.51 21.96 1.85
C TYR A 260 7.96 23.04 2.79
N ASN A 261 8.00 22.76 4.09
CA ASN A 261 7.48 23.63 5.15
C ASN A 261 5.95 23.84 5.12
N ALA A 262 5.19 23.11 4.30
CA ALA A 262 3.73 23.09 4.35
C ALA A 262 3.24 22.54 5.71
N PRO A 263 2.13 23.06 6.26
CA PRO A 263 1.60 22.58 7.54
C PRO A 263 1.05 21.15 7.39
N VAL A 264 1.42 20.28 8.34
CA VAL A 264 0.89 18.92 8.46
C VAL A 264 -0.10 18.89 9.61
N LEU A 265 -1.29 18.33 9.34
CA LEU A 265 -2.42 18.31 10.25
C LEU A 265 -2.70 16.87 10.73
N ALA A 266 -3.13 16.73 11.98
CA ALA A 266 -3.68 15.48 12.47
C ALA A 266 -4.93 15.11 11.65
N ALA A 267 -5.00 13.85 11.24
CA ALA A 267 -6.03 13.29 10.38
C ALA A 267 -7.23 12.77 11.19
N ALA A 268 -7.05 12.51 12.49
CA ALA A 268 -8.04 11.84 13.32
C ALA A 268 -8.11 12.42 14.74
N HIS A 269 -9.06 11.88 15.51
CA HIS A 269 -9.00 11.94 16.97
C HIS A 269 -8.13 10.78 17.45
N GLY A 270 -7.12 11.08 18.25
CA GLY A 270 -6.21 10.04 18.71
C GLY A 270 -5.30 10.50 19.83
N VAL A 271 -4.42 9.59 20.24
CA VAL A 271 -3.39 9.82 21.25
C VAL A 271 -2.03 9.61 20.62
N VAL A 272 -1.13 10.57 20.80
CA VAL A 272 0.25 10.45 20.32
C VAL A 272 0.94 9.32 21.07
N THR A 273 1.48 8.35 20.34
CA THR A 273 2.24 7.21 20.90
C THR A 273 3.73 7.34 20.70
N GLU A 274 4.17 8.07 19.68
CA GLU A 274 5.58 8.30 19.38
C GLU A 274 5.77 9.68 18.74
N VAL A 275 6.89 10.34 19.09
CA VAL A 275 7.34 11.59 18.49
C VAL A 275 8.85 11.55 18.36
N VAL A 276 9.35 11.76 17.16
CA VAL A 276 10.77 11.98 16.88
C VAL A 276 10.90 13.35 16.21
N ASP A 277 11.79 14.19 16.74
CA ASP A 277 12.11 15.51 16.18
C ASP A 277 13.62 15.81 16.31
N GLY A 278 14.11 16.71 15.48
CA GLY A 278 15.50 17.19 15.49
C GLY A 278 16.46 16.46 14.54
N LEU A 279 16.03 15.38 13.88
CA LEU A 279 16.80 14.76 12.80
C LEU A 279 16.92 15.75 11.63
N PRO A 280 18.11 15.94 11.05
CA PRO A 280 18.30 16.91 9.97
C PRO A 280 17.52 16.52 8.71
N ASP A 281 17.15 17.53 7.92
CA ASP A 281 16.66 17.29 6.56
C ASP A 281 17.81 16.75 5.69
N GLN A 282 17.49 15.82 4.80
CA GLN A 282 18.42 15.32 3.81
C GLN A 282 18.62 16.35 2.68
N PRO A 283 19.81 16.38 2.06
CA PRO A 283 19.99 17.02 0.76
C PRO A 283 19.01 16.45 -0.27
N VAL A 284 18.61 17.27 -1.26
CA VAL A 284 17.77 16.82 -2.38
C VAL A 284 18.66 16.19 -3.48
N GLU A 285 19.55 15.28 -3.07
CA GLU A 285 20.47 14.57 -3.94
C GLU A 285 20.93 13.27 -3.29
N GLY A 286 20.95 12.19 -4.08
CA GLY A 286 21.37 10.86 -3.61
C GLY A 286 20.33 10.14 -2.76
N MET A 287 20.62 8.88 -2.47
CA MET A 287 19.84 8.07 -1.53
C MET A 287 20.44 8.25 -0.13
N PRO A 288 19.63 8.63 0.88
CA PRO A 288 20.10 8.66 2.26
C PRO A 288 20.56 7.29 2.73
N ASN A 289 21.48 7.25 3.70
CA ASN A 289 21.94 6.03 4.34
C ASN A 289 21.69 6.11 5.85
N GLU A 290 20.42 6.32 6.19
CA GLU A 290 19.99 6.44 7.59
C GLU A 290 19.88 5.05 8.25
N PRO A 291 20.20 4.94 9.54
CA PRO A 291 19.89 3.74 10.32
C PRO A 291 18.42 3.38 10.19
N ILE A 292 18.10 2.08 10.26
CA ILE A 292 16.71 1.59 10.14
C ILE A 292 15.75 2.35 11.05
N ALA A 293 16.15 2.59 12.31
CA ALA A 293 15.34 3.32 13.29
C ALA A 293 15.03 4.77 12.90
N ASP A 294 15.88 5.40 12.09
CA ASP A 294 15.77 6.81 11.68
C ASP A 294 15.16 6.95 10.27
N GLN A 295 14.84 5.85 9.59
CA GLN A 295 14.26 5.88 8.23
C GLN A 295 12.97 6.72 8.14
N PRO A 296 12.03 6.68 9.10
CA PRO A 296 10.85 7.55 9.07
C PRO A 296 11.17 9.05 9.23
N GLY A 297 12.39 9.40 9.66
CA GLY A 297 12.80 10.77 9.95
C GLY A 297 12.08 11.35 11.18
N ASN A 298 11.95 12.67 11.22
CA ASN A 298 11.09 13.31 12.22
C ASN A 298 9.65 12.92 11.93
N HIS A 299 8.94 12.42 12.93
CA HIS A 299 7.61 11.88 12.72
C HIS A 299 6.76 11.93 13.98
N VAL A 300 5.45 11.78 13.77
CA VAL A 300 4.45 11.59 14.84
C VAL A 300 3.69 10.30 14.53
N VAL A 301 3.50 9.46 15.54
CA VAL A 301 2.57 8.33 15.49
C VAL A 301 1.38 8.60 16.41
N GLU A 302 0.17 8.45 15.87
CA GLU A 302 -1.11 8.68 16.54
C GLU A 302 -1.93 7.37 16.61
N ASP A 303 -2.26 6.90 17.82
CA ASP A 303 -3.26 5.83 18.03
C ASP A 303 -4.67 6.39 17.87
N ILE A 304 -5.39 5.90 16.87
CA ILE A 304 -6.76 6.32 16.53
C ILE A 304 -7.82 5.29 16.97
N SER A 305 -7.45 4.41 17.91
CA SER A 305 -8.24 3.29 18.44
C SER A 305 -8.46 2.13 17.45
N GLY A 306 -8.88 0.98 17.99
CA GLY A 306 -9.15 -0.22 17.19
C GLY A 306 -7.90 -0.87 16.59
N ARG A 307 -6.75 -0.73 17.27
CA ARG A 307 -5.43 -1.17 16.81
C ARG A 307 -5.06 -0.57 15.44
N ARG A 308 -5.29 0.74 15.30
CA ARG A 308 -4.89 1.50 14.11
C ARG A 308 -4.05 2.69 14.57
N PHE A 309 -2.91 2.87 13.93
CA PHE A 309 -1.99 3.96 14.18
C PHE A 309 -1.76 4.72 12.88
N VAL A 310 -1.67 6.05 12.96
CA VAL A 310 -1.38 6.92 11.82
C VAL A 310 0.03 7.47 11.99
N THR A 311 0.86 7.30 10.98
CA THR A 311 2.22 7.88 10.96
C THR A 311 2.28 9.04 9.98
N TYR A 312 2.85 10.15 10.45
CA TYR A 312 3.18 11.33 9.66
C TYR A 312 4.70 11.49 9.67
N ALA A 313 5.38 11.11 8.58
CA ALA A 313 6.84 11.01 8.51
C ALA A 313 7.48 12.12 7.67
N HIS A 314 8.83 12.14 7.69
CA HIS A 314 9.68 13.11 6.98
C HIS A 314 9.38 14.57 7.35
N LEU A 315 8.98 14.83 8.60
CA LEU A 315 8.69 16.17 9.08
C LEU A 315 9.96 17.03 9.16
N LYS A 316 9.77 18.35 9.09
CA LYS A 316 10.86 19.32 9.15
C LYS A 316 11.44 19.38 10.57
N PRO A 317 12.77 19.38 10.73
CA PRO A 317 13.41 19.48 12.05
C PRO A 317 12.95 20.71 12.82
N GLY A 318 12.59 20.49 14.08
CA GLY A 318 12.15 21.51 15.04
C GLY A 318 10.77 22.09 14.72
N SER A 319 10.00 21.47 13.83
CA SER A 319 8.67 21.96 13.45
C SER A 319 7.53 21.37 14.29
N ILE A 320 7.77 20.26 14.98
CA ILE A 320 6.76 19.59 15.80
C ILE A 320 6.52 20.46 17.05
N PRO A 321 5.28 20.94 17.29
CA PRO A 321 5.01 21.78 18.45
C PRO A 321 5.28 21.01 19.75
N LYS A 322 5.88 21.67 20.75
CA LYS A 322 6.22 21.04 22.05
C LYS A 322 5.05 20.36 22.78
N TRP A 323 3.81 20.75 22.48
CA TRP A 323 2.62 20.13 23.08
C TRP A 323 2.25 18.79 22.42
N VAL A 324 2.71 18.54 21.19
CA VAL A 324 2.64 17.25 20.50
C VAL A 324 3.75 16.37 21.09
N SER A 325 3.38 15.61 22.10
CA SER A 325 4.26 14.72 22.86
C SER A 325 3.51 13.45 23.21
N VAL A 326 4.20 12.36 23.54
CA VAL A 326 3.55 11.09 23.90
C VAL A 326 2.48 11.30 24.97
N GLY A 327 1.27 10.80 24.71
CA GLY A 327 0.08 10.98 25.55
C GLY A 327 -0.78 12.21 25.21
N ALA A 328 -0.31 13.12 24.34
CA ALA A 328 -1.11 14.24 23.86
C ALA A 328 -2.31 13.75 23.04
N ARG A 329 -3.46 14.42 23.21
CA ARG A 329 -4.66 14.13 22.44
C ARG A 329 -4.76 15.04 21.23
N LEU A 330 -4.84 14.43 20.06
CA LEU A 330 -5.01 15.13 18.79
C LEU A 330 -6.49 15.19 18.38
N ARG A 331 -6.80 16.19 17.57
CA ARG A 331 -8.10 16.38 16.91
C ARG A 331 -7.83 16.64 15.43
N PRO A 332 -8.72 16.20 14.53
CA PRO A 332 -8.55 16.45 13.11
C PRO A 332 -8.35 17.93 12.82
N GLY A 333 -7.39 18.25 11.95
CA GLY A 333 -7.07 19.62 11.55
C GLY A 333 -6.14 20.37 12.51
N GLN A 334 -5.74 19.80 13.64
CA GLN A 334 -4.69 20.40 14.47
C GLN A 334 -3.34 20.25 13.79
N ARG A 335 -2.58 21.36 13.67
CA ARG A 335 -1.21 21.32 13.14
C ARG A 335 -0.29 20.57 14.09
N ILE A 336 0.38 19.55 13.58
CA ILE A 336 1.29 18.67 14.33
C ILE A 336 2.76 18.81 13.91
N GLY A 337 3.03 19.55 12.84
CA GLY A 337 4.37 19.82 12.35
C GLY A 337 4.31 20.46 10.97
N ASN A 338 5.47 20.49 10.31
CA ASN A 338 5.58 20.89 8.92
C ASN A 338 6.26 19.79 8.12
N LEU A 339 5.89 19.69 6.84
CA LEU A 339 6.54 18.81 5.87
C LEU A 339 8.02 19.20 5.75
N GLY A 340 8.90 18.22 5.80
CA GLY A 340 10.35 18.38 5.65
C GLY A 340 10.93 17.43 4.62
N ASN A 341 12.15 16.97 4.87
CA ASN A 341 12.87 15.99 4.08
C ASN A 341 13.81 15.14 4.95
N SER A 342 13.47 14.92 6.22
CA SER A 342 14.30 14.13 7.17
C SER A 342 14.11 12.63 6.98
N GLY A 343 15.06 11.81 7.46
CA GLY A 343 15.00 10.35 7.34
C GLY A 343 15.40 9.84 5.95
N ASN A 344 14.85 8.71 5.53
CA ASN A 344 15.11 8.09 4.22
C ASN A 344 14.31 8.76 3.09
N SER A 345 14.48 10.07 2.93
CA SER A 345 13.76 10.89 1.96
C SER A 345 14.71 11.52 0.93
N THR A 346 14.42 11.36 -0.35
CA THR A 346 15.23 11.93 -1.46
C THR A 346 14.75 13.32 -1.89
N VAL A 347 13.46 13.62 -1.66
CA VAL A 347 12.82 14.90 -2.02
C VAL A 347 11.70 15.21 -1.02
N PRO A 348 11.37 16.49 -0.75
CA PRO A 348 10.28 16.84 0.16
C PRO A 348 8.93 16.20 -0.20
N HIS A 349 8.42 15.38 0.71
CA HIS A 349 7.08 14.80 0.67
C HIS A 349 6.57 14.53 2.09
N LEU A 350 5.26 14.33 2.24
CA LEU A 350 4.69 13.74 3.45
C LEU A 350 4.44 12.26 3.19
N HIS A 351 5.19 11.39 3.87
CA HIS A 351 4.82 9.98 3.99
C HIS A 351 3.69 9.85 5.01
N PHE A 352 2.56 9.35 4.55
CA PHE A 352 1.36 9.17 5.35
C PHE A 352 0.87 7.72 5.26
N GLN A 353 0.77 7.05 6.40
CA GLN A 353 0.29 5.67 6.44
C GLN A 353 -0.60 5.39 7.65
N VAL A 354 -1.44 4.37 7.52
CA VAL A 354 -2.17 3.75 8.62
C VAL A 354 -1.63 2.34 8.80
N GLN A 355 -1.41 1.92 10.03
CA GLN A 355 -0.82 0.62 10.34
C GLN A 355 -1.46 -0.05 11.57
N ASP A 356 -1.22 -1.34 11.79
CA ASP A 356 -1.87 -2.14 12.84
C ASP A 356 -1.08 -2.28 14.17
N SER A 357 0.08 -1.62 14.24
CA SER A 357 1.02 -1.61 15.37
C SER A 357 1.62 -0.20 15.55
N PRO A 358 2.06 0.20 16.76
CA PRO A 358 2.63 1.54 16.98
C PRO A 358 3.88 1.82 16.15
N SER A 359 4.67 0.81 15.78
CA SER A 359 5.88 1.01 14.99
C SER A 359 5.56 1.10 13.49
N PRO A 360 5.98 2.16 12.78
CA PRO A 360 5.74 2.26 11.35
C PRO A 360 6.48 1.21 10.53
N LEU A 361 7.61 0.69 11.02
CA LEU A 361 8.44 -0.32 10.33
C LEU A 361 8.10 -1.77 10.74
N ASP A 362 7.60 -1.96 11.97
CA ASP A 362 7.19 -3.26 12.54
C ASP A 362 5.66 -3.33 12.63
N SER A 363 5.01 -3.29 11.45
CA SER A 363 3.55 -3.29 11.31
C SER A 363 3.09 -3.83 9.96
N ALA A 364 1.79 -4.13 9.84
CA ALA A 364 1.11 -4.26 8.56
C ALA A 364 0.41 -2.95 8.20
N GLY A 365 0.63 -2.47 6.97
CA GLY A 365 -0.06 -1.32 6.42
C GLY A 365 -1.54 -1.64 6.18
N LEU A 366 -2.41 -0.71 6.60
CA LEU A 366 -3.85 -0.85 6.52
C LEU A 366 -4.44 0.15 5.52
N PRO A 367 -5.46 -0.26 4.73
CA PRO A 367 -6.16 0.68 3.89
C PRO A 367 -6.98 1.68 4.72
N PHE A 368 -7.13 2.88 4.17
CA PHE A 368 -7.89 3.97 4.77
C PHE A 368 -8.57 4.79 3.70
N VAL A 369 -9.53 5.62 4.11
CA VAL A 369 -10.21 6.55 3.22
C VAL A 369 -10.25 7.94 3.81
N PHE A 370 -10.30 8.97 2.96
CA PHE A 370 -10.63 10.32 3.42
C PHE A 370 -12.13 10.56 3.39
N ALA A 371 -12.66 11.16 4.46
CA ALA A 371 -14.07 11.50 4.60
C ALA A 371 -14.55 12.45 3.48
N ALA A 372 -13.68 13.38 3.09
CA ALA A 372 -13.90 14.30 1.98
C ALA A 372 -12.57 14.76 1.38
N GLN A 373 -12.52 14.84 0.05
CA GLN A 373 -11.41 15.39 -0.73
C GLN A 373 -11.93 15.83 -2.10
N VAL A 374 -11.15 16.60 -2.85
CA VAL A 374 -11.47 16.97 -4.23
C VAL A 374 -10.37 16.42 -5.14
N LEU A 375 -10.76 15.57 -6.09
CA LEU A 375 -9.88 15.15 -7.17
C LEU A 375 -9.82 16.26 -8.22
N GLU A 376 -8.64 16.81 -8.45
CA GLU A 376 -8.36 17.88 -9.43
C GLU A 376 -7.96 17.34 -10.80
N GLY A 377 -7.57 16.07 -10.85
CA GLY A 377 -7.13 15.34 -12.03
C GLY A 377 -6.16 14.22 -11.66
N SER A 378 -5.41 13.71 -12.63
CA SER A 378 -4.35 12.73 -12.44
C SER A 378 -3.12 13.06 -13.27
N VAL A 379 -1.95 12.63 -12.82
CA VAL A 379 -0.70 12.68 -13.61
C VAL A 379 -0.40 11.32 -14.24
N ALA A 380 0.42 11.32 -15.29
CA ALA A 380 0.81 10.08 -15.97
C ALA A 380 1.71 9.20 -15.11
N GLU A 381 1.71 7.91 -15.41
CA GLU A 381 2.67 6.96 -14.86
C GLU A 381 4.13 7.38 -15.11
N GLY A 382 5.00 7.12 -14.12
CA GLY A 382 6.42 7.45 -14.22
C GLY A 382 6.77 8.95 -14.14
N PHE A 383 5.82 9.82 -13.77
CA PHE A 383 6.07 11.27 -13.72
C PHE A 383 7.19 11.69 -12.75
N THR A 384 7.42 10.91 -11.69
CA THR A 384 8.25 11.29 -10.52
C THR A 384 9.69 11.61 -10.89
N THR A 385 10.30 10.89 -11.85
CA THR A 385 11.70 11.11 -12.25
C THR A 385 11.92 12.47 -12.89
N ALA A 386 11.10 12.84 -13.88
CA ALA A 386 11.22 14.15 -14.53
C ALA A 386 10.78 15.27 -13.58
N PHE A 387 9.72 15.02 -12.81
CA PHE A 387 9.18 15.95 -11.82
C PHE A 387 10.22 16.33 -10.76
N SER A 388 10.98 15.38 -10.22
CA SER A 388 12.01 15.67 -9.20
C SER A 388 13.19 16.48 -9.73
N MET A 389 13.41 16.45 -11.05
CA MET A 389 14.38 17.30 -11.74
C MET A 389 13.79 18.67 -12.14
N GLY A 390 12.60 19.02 -11.66
CA GLY A 390 11.94 20.30 -11.92
C GLY A 390 11.21 20.38 -13.26
N ALA A 391 11.08 19.27 -14.00
CA ALA A 391 10.33 19.27 -15.25
C ALA A 391 8.82 19.43 -14.98
N PRO A 392 8.09 20.18 -15.82
CA PRO A 392 6.65 20.31 -15.67
C PRO A 392 5.94 18.99 -16.03
N VAL A 393 4.88 18.69 -15.28
CA VAL A 393 3.99 17.54 -15.49
C VAL A 393 2.59 18.02 -15.85
N SER A 394 2.02 17.41 -16.89
CA SER A 394 0.63 17.67 -17.29
C SER A 394 -0.34 16.92 -16.37
N VAL A 395 -1.42 17.61 -15.99
CA VAL A 395 -2.54 17.03 -15.24
C VAL A 395 -3.67 16.74 -16.21
N ASP A 396 -4.07 15.47 -16.32
CA ASP A 396 -5.31 15.08 -16.96
C ASP A 396 -6.48 15.44 -16.06
N ARG A 397 -7.38 16.29 -16.54
CA ARG A 397 -8.54 16.80 -15.80
C ARG A 397 -9.87 16.19 -16.28
N THR A 398 -9.82 15.05 -16.98
CA THR A 398 -11.02 14.34 -17.45
C THR A 398 -11.88 13.82 -16.30
N GLN A 399 -11.24 13.31 -15.23
CA GLN A 399 -11.93 12.88 -14.00
C GLN A 399 -11.61 13.83 -12.85
N THR A 400 -12.62 14.58 -12.40
CA THR A 400 -12.49 15.54 -11.29
C THR A 400 -13.70 15.53 -10.37
N GLY A 401 -13.63 16.29 -9.28
CA GLY A 401 -14.77 16.60 -8.41
C GLY A 401 -14.62 16.04 -7.00
N ALA A 402 -15.66 16.27 -6.19
CA ALA A 402 -15.69 15.82 -4.81
C ALA A 402 -15.67 14.27 -4.74
N ARG A 403 -14.90 13.75 -3.79
CA ARG A 403 -14.81 12.33 -3.44
C ARG A 403 -15.04 12.20 -1.93
N ARG A 404 -15.75 11.16 -1.52
CA ARG A 404 -16.10 10.89 -0.12
C ARG A 404 -15.88 9.43 0.20
N ASN A 405 -15.30 9.15 1.37
CA ASN A 405 -15.02 7.80 1.84
C ASN A 405 -14.27 6.97 0.76
N GLN A 406 -13.30 7.61 0.12
CA GLN A 406 -12.43 6.96 -0.85
C GLN A 406 -10.97 7.18 -0.48
N MET A 407 -10.14 6.18 -0.76
CA MET A 407 -8.69 6.27 -0.68
C MET A 407 -8.17 7.13 -1.85
N PRO A 408 -7.23 8.06 -1.62
CA PRO A 408 -6.55 8.75 -2.71
C PRO A 408 -5.84 7.72 -3.61
N ALA A 409 -6.33 7.54 -4.84
CA ALA A 409 -5.70 6.65 -5.79
C ALA A 409 -4.35 7.21 -6.23
N ARG A 410 -3.39 6.33 -6.48
CA ARG A 410 -2.06 6.70 -6.98
C ARG A 410 -2.16 7.62 -8.19
N ASN A 411 -1.26 8.61 -8.25
CA ASN A 411 -1.17 9.66 -9.26
C ASN A 411 -2.39 10.61 -9.33
N GLY A 412 -3.39 10.45 -8.46
CA GLY A 412 -4.42 11.46 -8.30
C GLY A 412 -3.82 12.76 -7.76
N VAL A 413 -4.32 13.89 -8.28
CA VAL A 413 -3.99 15.25 -7.82
C VAL A 413 -5.17 15.77 -7.01
N PHE A 414 -4.93 16.23 -5.80
CA PHE A 414 -5.98 16.54 -4.83
C PHE A 414 -5.90 17.97 -4.31
N SER A 415 -7.07 18.52 -3.99
CA SER A 415 -7.19 19.62 -3.04
C SER A 415 -7.88 19.21 -1.75
N TYR A 416 -7.39 19.82 -0.67
CA TYR A 416 -7.85 19.60 0.68
C TYR A 416 -8.20 20.93 1.33
N ASN A 417 -9.44 21.04 1.80
CA ASN A 417 -9.97 22.23 2.46
C ASN A 417 -9.70 23.56 1.72
N PRO A 418 -10.02 23.69 0.41
CA PRO A 418 -9.65 24.86 -0.41
C PRO A 418 -10.43 26.16 -0.07
N SER A 419 -11.32 26.10 0.93
CA SER A 419 -12.17 27.20 1.39
C SER A 419 -11.65 27.88 2.67
N GLN A 420 -10.45 27.51 3.14
CA GLN A 420 -9.72 28.24 4.20
C GLN A 420 -8.61 29.10 3.61
#